data_AF-A0A2X3JP04-F1
#
_entry.id   AF-A0A2X3JP04-F1
#
_cell.length_a   1.000
_cell.length_b   1.000
_cell.length_c   1.000
_cell.angle_alpha   90.00
_cell.angle_beta   90.00
_cell.angle_gamma   90.00
#
_symmetry.space_group_name_H-M   'P 1'
#
loop_
_entity.id
_entity.type
_entity.pdbx_description
1 polymer ?
#
loop_
_entity_poly.entity_id
_entity_poly.type
_entity_poly.pdbx_seq_one_letter_code
_entity_poly.pdbx_strand_id
1 'polypeptide(L)'
;MLIIMMVLLGRELAPLNKLALALRMRDPDSEKPLNATGVPSEVRPLVESLNQLFARTHAMMVRERRFTSDAAHELRSPLTALKVQTEVAQLSDDDPQARKKALLQLHYGIDRATRLVDQLLHSIAAGLTG
;
A
#
# COMPACT_ATOMS: atom_id res chain seq x y z
N MET A 1 16.72 44.06 -29.24
CA MET A 1 15.86 42.95 -29.66
C MET A 1 16.25 41.62 -29.03
N LEU A 2 17.50 41.15 -29.19
CA LEU A 2 17.95 39.88 -28.60
C LEU A 2 17.82 39.82 -27.06
N ILE A 3 18.19 40.90 -26.35
CA ILE A 3 18.08 40.96 -24.88
C ILE A 3 16.62 40.83 -24.42
N ILE A 4 15.69 41.52 -25.10
CA ILE A 4 14.26 41.47 -24.79
C ILE A 4 13.72 40.05 -25.02
N MET A 5 14.11 39.40 -26.12
CA MET A 5 13.72 38.02 -26.42
C MET A 5 14.25 37.04 -25.38
N MET A 6 15.50 37.20 -24.94
CA MET A 6 16.11 36.37 -23.90
C MET A 6 15.40 36.54 -22.55
N VAL A 7 15.00 37.77 -22.19
CA VAL A 7 14.22 38.06 -20.98
C VAL A 7 12.81 37.48 -21.07
N LEU A 8 12.14 37.57 -22.23
CA LEU A 8 10.82 36.98 -22.44
C LEU A 8 10.87 35.46 -22.30
N LEU A 9 11.79 34.80 -23.02
CA LEU A 9 11.97 33.35 -22.96
C LEU A 9 12.32 32.87 -21.55
N GLY A 10 13.21 33.57 -20.85
CA GLY A 10 13.55 33.23 -19.46
C GLY A 10 12.36 33.32 -18.51
N ARG A 11 11.44 34.27 -18.72
CA ARG A 11 10.22 34.41 -17.93
C ARG A 11 9.19 33.32 -18.24
N GLU A 12 9.01 32.96 -19.50
CA GLU A 12 8.09 31.91 -19.94
C GLU A 12 8.54 30.51 -19.46
N LEU A 13 9.86 30.28 -19.34
CA LEU A 13 10.42 29.00 -18.87
C LEU A 13 10.57 28.92 -17.35
N ALA A 14 10.53 30.03 -16.61
CA ALA A 14 10.66 30.03 -15.16
C ALA A 14 9.62 29.17 -14.41
N PRO A 15 8.32 29.17 -14.79
CA PRO A 15 7.32 28.26 -14.24
C PRO A 15 7.65 26.78 -14.44
N LEU A 16 8.26 26.43 -15.57
CA LEU A 16 8.66 25.04 -15.87
C LEU A 16 9.82 24.58 -14.98
N ASN A 17 10.81 25.45 -14.74
CA ASN A 17 11.88 25.16 -13.80
C ASN A 17 11.35 24.97 -12.37
N LYS A 18 10.36 25.77 -11.94
CA LYS A 18 9.70 25.60 -10.64
C LYS A 18 8.94 24.27 -10.57
N LEU A 19 8.22 23.90 -11.63
CA LEU A 19 7.53 22.62 -11.73
C LEU A 19 8.50 21.44 -11.67
N ALA A 20 9.61 21.51 -12.40
CA ALA A 20 10.65 20.48 -12.40
C ALA A 20 11.30 20.33 -11.02
N LEU A 21 11.55 21.43 -10.32
CA LEU A 21 12.06 21.40 -8.95
C LEU A 21 11.04 20.82 -7.98
N ALA A 22 9.77 21.20 -8.10
CA ALA A 22 8.67 20.65 -7.29
C ALA A 22 8.51 19.14 -7.50
N LEU A 23 8.70 18.66 -8.73
CA LEU A 23 8.72 17.23 -9.05
C LEU A 23 9.92 16.51 -8.43
N ARG A 24 11.13 17.08 -8.51
CA ARG A 24 12.35 16.49 -7.96
C ARG A 24 12.34 16.38 -6.43
N MET A 25 11.76 17.37 -5.76
CA MET A 25 11.67 17.41 -4.29
C MET A 25 10.37 16.79 -3.76
N ARG A 26 9.58 16.16 -4.63
CA ARG A 26 8.30 15.60 -4.24
C ARG A 26 8.51 14.35 -3.39
N ASP A 27 7.87 14.35 -2.23
CA ASP A 27 7.79 13.16 -1.39
C ASP A 27 6.91 12.10 -2.09
N PRO A 28 7.34 10.82 -2.17
CA PRO A 28 6.53 9.71 -2.68
C PRO A 28 5.15 9.62 -2.01
N ASP A 29 5.04 9.99 -0.73
CA ASP A 29 3.80 9.95 0.05
C ASP A 29 3.00 11.27 -0.04
N SER A 30 3.42 12.22 -0.87
CA SER A 30 2.76 13.52 -0.97
C SER A 30 1.41 13.45 -1.70
N GLU A 31 0.34 13.82 -1.01
CA GLU A 31 -1.00 14.01 -1.59
C GLU A 31 -1.18 15.35 -2.32
N LYS A 32 -0.24 16.30 -2.14
CA LYS A 32 -0.43 17.68 -2.62
C LYS A 32 -0.33 17.73 -4.15
N PRO A 33 -1.29 18.21 -4.93
CA PRO A 33 -1.13 18.28 -6.39
C PRO A 33 0.01 19.23 -6.80
N LEU A 34 0.59 19.02 -7.98
CA LEU A 34 1.45 20.00 -8.63
C LEU A 34 0.65 21.27 -8.92
N ASN A 35 1.26 22.42 -8.64
CA ASN A 35 0.64 23.71 -8.89
C ASN A 35 0.77 24.07 -10.39
N ALA A 36 -0.37 24.30 -11.06
CA ALA A 36 -0.45 24.72 -12.46
C ALA A 36 -0.45 26.25 -12.64
N THR A 37 -0.37 27.03 -11.56
CA THR A 37 -0.42 28.50 -11.60
C THR A 37 0.78 29.06 -12.37
N GLY A 38 0.51 29.85 -13.41
CA GLY A 38 1.54 30.43 -14.26
C GLY A 38 2.18 29.45 -15.24
N VAL A 39 1.70 28.21 -15.34
CA VAL A 39 2.13 27.25 -16.36
C VAL A 39 1.43 27.60 -17.70
N PRO A 40 2.19 27.63 -18.82
CA PRO A 40 1.63 27.84 -20.15
C PRO A 40 0.49 26.86 -20.48
N SER A 41 -0.48 27.30 -21.27
CA SER A 41 -1.66 26.50 -21.65
C SER A 41 -1.31 25.18 -22.30
N GLU A 42 -0.21 25.12 -23.04
CA GLU A 42 0.31 23.96 -23.76
C GLU A 42 0.80 22.87 -22.81
N VAL A 43 1.28 23.25 -21.62
CA VAL A 43 1.86 22.32 -20.63
C VAL A 43 0.83 21.94 -19.57
N ARG A 44 -0.27 22.70 -19.43
CA ARG A 44 -1.32 22.42 -18.44
C ARG A 44 -1.90 20.99 -18.51
N PRO A 45 -2.20 20.41 -19.69
CA PRO A 45 -2.69 19.03 -19.78
C PRO A 45 -1.69 17.98 -19.25
N LEU A 46 -0.38 18.25 -19.37
CA LEU A 46 0.66 17.38 -18.81
C LEU A 46 0.65 17.44 -17.28
N VAL A 47 0.53 18.63 -16.69
CA VAL A 47 0.43 18.79 -15.23
C VAL A 47 -0.79 18.06 -14.68
N GLU A 48 -1.93 18.16 -15.37
CA GLU A 48 -3.16 17.45 -15.00
C GLU A 48 -2.99 15.93 -15.06
N SER A 49 -2.37 15.42 -16.13
CA SER A 49 -2.08 14.00 -16.29
C SER A 49 -1.14 13.47 -15.20
N LEU A 50 -0.11 14.24 -14.83
CA LEU A 50 0.80 13.90 -13.73
C LEU A 50 0.06 13.88 -12.39
N ASN A 51 -0.81 14.86 -12.13
CA ASN A 51 -1.61 14.89 -10.90
C ASN A 51 -2.55 13.68 -10.82
N GLN A 52 -3.17 13.27 -11.92
CA GLN A 52 -3.99 12.05 -11.97
C GLN A 52 -3.15 10.80 -11.72
N LEU A 53 -1.96 10.71 -12.30
CA LEU A 53 -1.04 9.60 -12.02
C LEU A 53 -0.67 9.53 -10.55
N PHE A 54 -0.28 10.66 -9.94
CA PHE A 54 0.05 10.73 -8.51
C PHE A 54 -1.11 10.35 -7.61
N ALA A 55 -2.34 10.77 -7.95
CA ALA A 55 -3.53 10.36 -7.21
C ALA A 55 -3.74 8.85 -7.28
N ARG A 56 -3.56 8.24 -8.45
CA ARG A 56 -3.71 6.78 -8.64
C ARG A 56 -2.63 6.00 -7.89
N THR A 57 -1.36 6.40 -8.00
CA THR A 57 -0.26 5.74 -7.27
C THR A 57 -0.41 5.91 -5.76
N HIS A 58 -0.79 7.09 -5.28
CA HIS A 58 -1.07 7.29 -3.86
C HIS A 58 -2.20 6.38 -3.36
N ALA A 59 -3.31 6.30 -4.11
CA ALA A 59 -4.42 5.41 -3.76
C ALA A 59 -4.00 3.93 -3.73
N MET A 60 -3.12 3.50 -4.64
CA MET A 60 -2.55 2.15 -4.63
C MET A 60 -1.68 1.91 -3.39
N MET A 61 -0.77 2.84 -3.05
CA MET A 61 0.09 2.72 -1.88
C MET A 61 -0.70 2.69 -0.57
N VAL A 62 -1.74 3.52 -0.45
CA VAL A 62 -2.63 3.51 0.73
C VAL A 62 -3.35 2.17 0.87
N ARG A 63 -3.83 1.59 -0.24
CA ARG A 63 -4.47 0.27 -0.23
C ARG A 63 -3.49 -0.82 0.17
N GLU A 64 -2.28 -0.80 -0.37
CA GLU A 64 -1.21 -1.76 -0.02
C GLU A 64 -0.88 -1.69 1.47
N ARG A 65 -0.62 -0.49 2.02
CA ARG A 65 -0.33 -0.29 3.45
C ARG A 65 -1.45 -0.81 4.34
N ARG A 66 -2.71 -0.49 3.99
CA ARG A 66 -3.88 -0.96 4.74
C ARG A 66 -3.98 -2.49 4.68
N PHE A 67 -3.85 -3.06 3.49
CA PHE A 67 -3.89 -4.51 3.31
C PHE A 67 -2.80 -5.22 4.13
N THR A 68 -1.54 -4.75 4.11
CA THR A 68 -0.46 -5.34 4.90
C THR A 68 -0.75 -5.25 6.40
N SER A 69 -1.29 -4.13 6.86
CA SER A 69 -1.70 -3.94 8.25
C SER A 69 -2.81 -4.92 8.65
N ASP A 70 -3.87 -4.99 7.85
CA ASP A 70 -5.03 -5.84 8.09
C ASP A 70 -4.62 -7.32 8.07
N ALA A 71 -3.81 -7.74 7.09
CA ALA A 71 -3.25 -9.08 7.02
C ALA A 71 -2.45 -9.45 8.28
N ALA A 72 -1.58 -8.55 8.76
CA ALA A 72 -0.81 -8.78 9.97
C ALA A 72 -1.69 -8.93 11.23
N HIS A 73 -2.76 -8.13 11.33
CA HIS A 73 -3.74 -8.23 12.41
C HIS A 73 -4.53 -9.54 12.34
N GLU A 74 -5.08 -9.86 11.17
CA GLU A 74 -5.89 -11.07 10.94
C GLU A 74 -5.08 -12.35 11.15
N LEU A 75 -3.77 -12.37 10.85
CA LEU A 75 -2.91 -13.53 11.10
C LEU A 75 -2.51 -13.68 12.58
N ARG A 76 -2.43 -12.60 13.36
CA ARG A 76 -2.01 -12.66 14.76
C ARG A 76 -2.99 -13.45 15.63
N SER A 77 -4.29 -13.30 15.38
CA SER A 77 -5.35 -13.99 16.12
C SER A 77 -5.28 -15.52 16.00
N PRO A 78 -5.29 -16.14 14.79
CA PRO A 78 -5.20 -17.59 14.63
C PRO A 78 -3.84 -18.13 15.09
N LEU A 79 -2.73 -17.39 14.92
CA LEU A 79 -1.43 -17.81 15.44
C LEU A 79 -1.40 -17.86 16.98
N THR A 80 -2.05 -16.90 17.63
CA THR A 80 -2.21 -16.89 19.10
C THR A 80 -3.05 -18.08 19.55
N ALA A 81 -4.15 -18.37 18.85
CA ALA A 81 -4.99 -19.54 19.15
C ALA A 81 -4.22 -20.86 18.97
N LEU A 82 -3.41 -20.99 17.92
CA LEU A 82 -2.55 -22.15 17.68
C LEU A 82 -1.50 -22.33 18.79
N LYS A 83 -0.92 -21.23 19.27
CA LYS A 83 0.02 -21.27 20.40
C LYS A 83 -0.65 -21.83 21.66
N VAL A 84 -1.83 -21.31 22.03
CA VAL A 84 -2.59 -21.81 23.20
C VAL A 84 -2.96 -23.29 23.05
N GLN A 85 -3.43 -23.70 21.86
CA GLN A 85 -3.74 -25.10 21.59
C GLN A 85 -2.51 -26.02 21.72
N THR A 86 -1.32 -25.51 21.38
CA THR A 86 -0.06 -26.24 21.53
C THR A 86 0.29 -26.40 23.01
N GLU A 87 0.15 -25.34 23.80
CA GLU A 87 0.36 -25.39 25.25
C GLU A 87 -0.61 -26.39 25.94
N VAL A 88 -1.88 -26.41 25.54
CA VAL A 88 -2.87 -27.38 26.03
C VAL A 88 -2.49 -28.82 25.66
N ALA A 89 -2.02 -29.04 24.43
CA ALA A 89 -1.56 -30.36 24.00
C ALA A 89 -0.35 -30.85 24.81
N GLN A 90 0.60 -29.95 25.11
CA GLN A 90 1.79 -30.24 25.93
C GLN A 90 1.43 -30.56 27.38
N LEU A 91 0.42 -29.90 27.95
CA LEU A 91 -0.03 -30.14 29.32
C LEU A 91 -0.87 -31.43 29.47
N SER A 92 -1.30 -32.04 28.36
CA SER A 92 -2.19 -33.22 28.37
C SER A 92 -1.43 -34.55 28.22
N ASP A 93 -0.14 -34.61 28.59
CA ASP A 93 0.72 -35.77 28.31
C ASP A 93 0.24 -37.07 28.98
N ASP A 94 -0.38 -36.95 30.15
CA ASP A 94 -0.89 -38.08 30.95
C ASP A 94 -2.31 -38.55 30.56
N ASP A 95 -3.01 -37.82 29.67
CA ASP A 95 -4.35 -38.20 29.18
C ASP A 95 -4.34 -38.33 27.65
N PRO A 96 -4.27 -39.57 27.12
CA PRO A 96 -4.27 -39.85 25.69
C PRO A 96 -5.50 -39.30 24.94
N GLN A 97 -6.68 -39.23 25.60
CA GLN A 97 -7.89 -38.70 24.98
C GLN A 97 -7.85 -37.17 24.90
N ALA A 98 -7.41 -36.51 25.98
CA ALA A 98 -7.21 -35.05 25.99
C ALA A 98 -6.15 -34.64 24.97
N ARG A 99 -5.03 -35.37 24.88
CA ARG A 99 -3.98 -35.14 23.89
C ARG A 99 -4.50 -35.30 22.45
N LYS A 100 -5.27 -36.36 22.17
CA LYS A 100 -5.89 -36.55 20.85
C LYS A 100 -6.83 -35.39 20.50
N LYS A 101 -7.64 -34.91 21.46
CA LYS A 101 -8.53 -33.76 21.27
C LYS A 101 -7.75 -32.47 20.99
N ALA A 102 -6.66 -32.22 21.71
CA ALA A 102 -5.82 -31.04 21.50
C ALA A 102 -5.14 -31.05 20.13
N LEU A 103 -4.64 -32.21 19.67
CA LEU A 103 -4.09 -32.38 18.32
C LEU A 103 -5.13 -32.14 17.22
N LEU A 104 -6.37 -32.60 17.40
CA LEU A 104 -7.46 -32.31 16.45
C LEU A 104 -7.78 -30.82 16.40
N GLN A 105 -7.78 -30.14 17.55
CA GLN A 105 -7.99 -28.70 17.61
C GLN A 105 -6.87 -27.90 16.94
N LEU A 106 -5.62 -28.35 17.09
CA LEU A 106 -4.47 -27.80 16.37
C LEU A 106 -4.62 -27.93 14.86
N HIS A 107 -4.97 -29.12 14.37
CA HIS A 107 -5.19 -29.34 12.94
C HIS A 107 -6.26 -28.40 12.38
N TYR A 108 -7.39 -28.27 13.07
CA TYR A 108 -8.45 -27.34 12.68
C TYR A 108 -8.00 -25.86 12.76
N GLY A 109 -7.14 -25.52 13.72
CA GLY A 109 -6.51 -24.21 13.83
C GLY A 109 -5.62 -23.90 12.62
N ILE A 110 -4.81 -24.87 12.18
CA ILE A 110 -3.93 -24.75 11.02
C ILE A 110 -4.78 -24.56 9.76
N ASP A 111 -5.82 -25.39 9.56
CA ASP A 111 -6.71 -25.26 8.40
C ASP A 111 -7.38 -23.89 8.31
N ARG A 112 -7.79 -23.31 9.45
CA ARG A 112 -8.32 -21.94 9.49
C ARG A 112 -7.26 -20.91 9.10
N ALA A 113 -6.04 -21.02 9.62
CA ALA A 113 -4.96 -20.11 9.29
C ALA A 113 -4.60 -20.18 7.80
N THR A 114 -4.53 -21.39 7.22
CA THR A 114 -4.31 -21.60 5.79
C THR A 114 -5.40 -20.94 4.96
N ARG A 115 -6.69 -21.15 5.30
CA ARG A 115 -7.80 -20.48 4.59
C ARG A 115 -7.74 -18.96 4.66
N LEU A 116 -7.32 -18.39 5.80
CA LEU A 116 -7.14 -16.94 5.92
C LEU A 116 -6.00 -16.44 5.03
N VAL A 117 -4.87 -17.16 4.97
CA VAL A 117 -3.76 -16.83 4.05
C VAL A 117 -4.25 -16.88 2.60
N ASP A 118 -5.00 -17.91 2.22
CA ASP A 118 -5.55 -18.02 0.86
C ASP A 118 -6.49 -16.86 0.55
N GLN A 119 -7.37 -16.47 1.48
CA GLN A 119 -8.26 -15.31 1.32
C GLN A 119 -7.49 -14.00 1.14
N LEU A 120 -6.43 -13.79 1.94
CA LEU A 120 -5.57 -12.62 1.82
C LEU A 120 -4.88 -12.58 0.44
N LEU A 121 -4.33 -13.69 -0.04
CA LEU A 121 -3.70 -13.78 -1.36
C LEU A 121 -4.68 -13.50 -2.51
N HIS A 122 -5.92 -14.01 -2.42
CA HIS A 122 -6.95 -13.72 -3.41
C HIS A 122 -7.36 -12.24 -3.42
N SER A 123 -7.39 -11.59 -2.26
CA SER A 123 -7.75 -10.16 -2.17
C SER A 123 -6.71 -9.24 -2.82
N ILE A 124 -5.42 -9.61 -2.79
CA ILE A 124 -4.36 -8.90 -3.53
C ILE A 124 -4.60 -9.01 -5.04
N ALA A 125 -4.90 -10.22 -5.53
CA ALA A 125 -5.13 -10.46 -6.95
C ALA A 125 -6.34 -9.68 -7.48
N ALA A 126 -7.42 -9.60 -6.71
CA ALA A 126 -8.62 -8.84 -7.06
C ALA A 126 -8.39 -7.31 -7.04
N GLY A 127 -7.50 -6.82 -6.17
CA GLY A 127 -7.15 -5.41 -6.08
C GLY A 127 -6.28 -4.87 -7.23
N LEU A 128 -5.65 -5.76 -8.02
CA LEU A 128 -4.82 -5.43 -9.18
C LEU A 128 -5.61 -5.33 -10.50
N THR A 129 -6.84 -5.82 -10.52
CA THR A 129 -7.69 -5.88 -11.72
C THR A 129 -8.76 -4.77 -11.79
N GLY A 130 -8.80 -3.86 -10.82
CA GLY A 130 -9.81 -2.80 -10.68
C GLY A 130 -9.27 -1.39 -10.84
#